data_AF-A2BKG4-F1
#
_entry.id   AF-A2BKG4-F1
#
_cell.length_a   1.000
_cell.length_b   1.000
_cell.length_c   1.000
_cell.angle_alpha   90.00
_cell.angle_beta   90.00
_cell.angle_gamma   90.00
#
_symmetry.space_group_name_H-M   'P 1'
#
loop_
_entity.id
_entity.type
_entity.pdbx_description
1 polymer ?
#
loop_
_entity_poly.entity_id
_entity_poly.type
_entity_poly.pdbx_seq_one_letter_code
_entity_poly.pdbx_strand_id
1 'polypeptide(L)'
;MELAIRRYNRYRGVESTAKLLEVKGDVAYVVFEGSFCETCGINDWVDDLKYVIEDLGGEAELIAVVEPPSRDEFFDYRIGVFKIRKVPENLDELEREEEELEKYFSHQNEEAAQRV
;
A
#
# COMPACT_ATOMS: atom_id res chain seq x y z
N MET A 1 -1.76 0.29 -9.78
CA MET A 1 -0.83 0.44 -8.64
C MET A 1 -1.34 1.48 -7.66
N GLU A 2 -1.65 2.71 -8.10
CA GLU A 2 -2.14 3.77 -7.22
C GLU A 2 -3.38 3.37 -6.40
N LEU A 3 -4.39 2.78 -7.04
CA LEU A 3 -5.58 2.26 -6.36
C LEU A 3 -5.24 1.26 -5.24
N ALA A 4 -4.34 0.31 -5.51
CA ALA A 4 -3.91 -0.68 -4.53
C ALA A 4 -3.20 -0.02 -3.34
N ILE A 5 -2.38 1.01 -3.58
CA ILE A 5 -1.71 1.77 -2.52
C ILE A 5 -2.71 2.57 -1.67
N ARG A 6 -3.72 3.20 -2.29
CA ARG A 6 -4.80 3.89 -1.54
C ARG A 6 -5.52 2.92 -0.61
N ARG A 7 -5.92 1.76 -1.15
CA ARG A 7 -6.60 0.72 -0.38
C ARG A 7 -5.72 0.15 0.74
N TYR A 8 -4.45 -0.12 0.45
CA TYR A 8 -3.46 -0.53 1.45
C TYR A 8 -3.39 0.48 2.60
N ASN A 9 -3.19 1.76 2.29
CA ASN A 9 -3.05 2.81 3.30
C ASN A 9 -4.31 3.00 4.14
N ARG A 10 -5.50 2.79 3.57
CA ARG A 10 -6.76 2.81 4.34
C ARG A 10 -6.77 1.74 5.43
N TYR A 11 -6.29 0.53 5.14
CA TYR A 11 -6.36 -0.61 6.07
C TYR A 11 -5.13 -0.75 6.96
N ARG A 12 -3.94 -0.37 6.48
CA ARG A 12 -2.66 -0.55 7.19
C ARG A 12 -2.00 0.76 7.64
N GLY A 13 -2.51 1.92 7.23
CA GLY A 13 -1.86 3.23 7.39
C GLY A 13 -1.52 3.66 8.82
N VAL A 14 -2.12 3.04 9.84
CA VAL A 14 -1.76 3.27 11.25
C VAL A 14 -0.38 2.69 11.58
N GLU A 15 0.01 1.59 10.93
CA GLU A 15 1.23 0.84 11.22
C GLU A 15 2.25 0.96 10.08
N SER A 16 1.79 0.98 8.82
CA SER A 16 2.62 1.15 7.64
C SER A 16 1.90 1.92 6.54
N THR A 17 2.59 2.90 5.96
CA THR A 17 2.14 3.67 4.80
C THR A 17 2.96 3.31 3.58
N ALA A 18 2.31 3.13 2.44
CA ALA A 18 2.91 2.84 1.15
C ALA A 18 2.83 4.06 0.22
N LYS A 19 3.88 4.30 -0.58
CA LYS A 19 3.93 5.32 -1.63
C LYS A 19 4.62 4.78 -2.87
N LEU A 20 4.06 5.08 -4.05
CA LEU A 20 4.67 4.71 -5.32
C LEU A 20 5.90 5.59 -5.58
N LEU A 21 7.07 4.99 -5.73
CA LEU A 21 8.29 5.71 -6.12
C LEU A 21 8.38 5.88 -7.63
N GLU A 22 8.27 4.78 -8.36
CA GLU A 22 8.33 4.77 -9.82
C GLU A 22 7.74 3.49 -10.41
N VAL A 23 7.42 3.56 -11.71
CA VAL A 23 7.06 2.39 -12.52
C VAL A 23 7.98 2.34 -13.74
N LYS A 24 8.60 1.19 -13.98
CA LYS A 24 9.48 0.90 -15.11
C LYS A 24 8.94 -0.32 -15.85
N GLY A 25 8.18 -0.08 -16.92
CA GLY A 25 7.54 -1.16 -17.67
C GLY A 25 6.49 -1.87 -16.81
N ASP A 26 6.69 -3.17 -16.57
CA ASP A 26 5.83 -4.00 -15.72
C ASP A 26 6.32 -4.07 -14.27
N VAL A 27 7.33 -3.29 -13.88
CA VAL A 27 7.89 -3.27 -12.53
C VAL A 27 7.52 -1.98 -11.80
N ALA A 28 6.97 -2.10 -10.60
CA ALA A 28 6.64 -0.99 -9.72
C ALA A 28 7.50 -1.01 -8.46
N TYR A 29 7.99 0.16 -8.06
CA TYR A 29 8.81 0.37 -6.87
C TYR A 29 7.98 1.13 -5.85
N VAL A 30 7.75 0.53 -4.69
CA VAL A 30 6.88 1.09 -3.65
C VAL A 30 7.66 1.20 -2.36
N VAL A 31 7.73 2.41 -1.81
CA VAL A 31 8.30 2.62 -0.47
C VAL A 31 7.21 2.40 0.56
N PHE A 32 7.55 1.63 1.59
CA PHE A 32 6.76 1.44 2.80
C PHE A 32 7.47 2.15 3.92
N GLU A 33 6.76 2.96 4.68
CA GLU A 33 7.25 3.69 5.85
C GLU A 33 6.38 3.36 7.06
N GLY A 34 6.97 3.06 8.21
CA GLY A 34 6.22 2.70 9.41
C GLY A 34 7.13 2.21 10.53
N SER A 35 6.60 2.15 11.76
CA SER A 35 7.34 1.75 12.97
C SER A 35 7.67 0.25 13.03
N PHE A 36 7.77 -0.42 11.87
CA PHE A 36 7.77 -1.86 11.65
C PHE A 36 8.20 -2.65 12.88
N CYS A 37 7.27 -3.45 13.42
CA CYS A 37 7.56 -4.29 14.57
C CYS A 37 8.76 -5.22 14.26
N GLU A 38 9.89 -5.03 14.96
CA GLU A 38 11.14 -5.77 14.74
C GLU A 38 10.99 -7.28 14.91
N THR A 39 9.98 -7.72 15.67
CA THR A 39 9.68 -9.13 15.93
C THR A 39 8.61 -9.70 15.00
N CYS A 40 7.88 -8.87 14.25
CA CYS A 40 6.68 -9.28 13.51
C CYS A 40 6.91 -9.63 12.04
N GLY A 41 8.16 -9.76 11.59
CA GLY A 41 8.44 -10.00 10.16
C GLY A 41 8.16 -8.75 9.33
N ILE A 42 9.13 -7.85 9.24
CA ILE A 42 9.02 -6.55 8.54
C ILE A 42 8.50 -6.69 7.09
N ASN A 43 8.73 -7.84 6.46
CA ASN A 43 8.31 -8.11 5.09
C ASN A 43 6.81 -8.40 4.94
N ASP A 44 6.08 -8.74 6.01
CA ASP A 44 4.64 -9.04 5.95
C ASP A 44 3.85 -7.81 5.46
N TRP A 45 4.28 -6.61 5.84
CA TRP A 45 3.71 -5.34 5.37
C TRP A 45 3.93 -5.11 3.87
N VAL A 46 5.05 -5.57 3.35
CA VAL A 46 5.37 -5.45 1.92
C VAL A 46 4.58 -6.50 1.12
N ASP A 47 4.51 -7.73 1.62
CA ASP A 47 3.73 -8.81 1.02
C ASP A 47 2.22 -8.50 1.02
N ASP A 48 1.70 -7.81 2.02
CA ASP A 48 0.30 -7.38 2.08
C ASP A 48 -0.17 -6.60 0.84
N LEU A 49 0.69 -5.76 0.25
CA LEU A 49 0.32 -5.02 -0.96
C LEU A 49 0.04 -5.98 -2.14
N LYS A 50 0.71 -7.13 -2.20
CA LYS A 50 0.42 -8.15 -3.20
C LYS A 50 -1.01 -8.67 -3.04
N TYR A 51 -1.43 -9.00 -1.83
CA TYR A 51 -2.79 -9.48 -1.58
C TYR A 51 -3.84 -8.41 -1.90
N VAL A 52 -3.56 -7.14 -1.61
CA VAL A 52 -4.44 -6.03 -2.02
C VAL A 52 -4.58 -5.93 -3.55
N ILE A 53 -3.50 -6.17 -4.30
CA ILE A 53 -3.55 -6.22 -5.77
C ILE A 53 -4.40 -7.40 -6.26
N GLU A 54 -4.27 -8.57 -5.63
CA GLU A 54 -5.04 -9.77 -5.95
C GLU A 54 -6.54 -9.58 -5.65
N ASP A 55 -6.89 -8.96 -4.52
CA ASP A 55 -8.27 -8.63 -4.15
C ASP A 55 -8.93 -7.65 -5.14
N LEU A 56 -8.13 -6.78 -5.75
CA LEU A 56 -8.58 -5.90 -6.84
C LEU A 56 -8.74 -6.63 -8.17
N GLY A 57 -8.41 -7.93 -8.27
CA GLY A 57 -8.47 -8.72 -9.50
C GLY A 57 -7.22 -8.60 -10.38
N GLY A 58 -6.15 -7.98 -9.87
CA GLY A 58 -4.84 -7.94 -10.48
C GLY A 58 -3.97 -9.14 -10.08
N GLU A 59 -2.74 -9.17 -10.56
CA GLU A 59 -1.74 -10.16 -10.15
C GLU A 59 -0.37 -9.50 -10.13
N ALA A 60 0.37 -9.69 -9.03
CA ALA A 60 1.71 -9.20 -8.87
C ALA A 60 2.61 -10.21 -8.15
N GLU A 61 3.91 -10.10 -8.41
CA GLU A 61 4.96 -10.87 -7.77
C GLU A 61 5.90 -9.92 -7.04
N LEU A 62 6.12 -10.12 -5.75
CA LEU A 62 7.18 -9.42 -5.01
C LEU A 62 8.53 -10.03 -5.41
N ILE A 63 9.30 -9.31 -6.22
CA ILE A 63 10.58 -9.81 -6.75
C ILE A 63 11.77 -9.45 -5.86
N ALA A 64 11.66 -8.40 -5.05
CA ALA A 64 12.68 -8.01 -4.08
C ALA A 64 12.11 -7.09 -2.99
N VAL A 65 12.73 -7.13 -1.82
CA VAL A 65 12.60 -6.12 -0.78
C VAL A 65 13.98 -5.50 -0.56
N VAL A 66 14.10 -4.19 -0.73
CA VAL A 66 15.32 -3.44 -0.44
C VAL A 66 15.24 -2.90 0.98
N GLU A 67 16.18 -3.34 1.82
CA GLU A 67 16.40 -2.81 3.16
C GLU A 67 17.26 -1.53 3.10
N PRO A 68 17.12 -0.63 4.08
CA PRO A 68 18.01 0.51 4.20
C PRO A 68 19.48 0.07 4.36
N PRO A 69 20.43 0.90 3.92
CA PRO A 69 21.85 0.53 3.83
C PRO A 69 22.53 0.25 5.17
N SER A 70 21.98 0.72 6.29
CA SER A 70 22.48 0.48 7.64
C SER A 70 21.31 0.14 8.58
N ARG A 71 21.53 -0.87 9.45
CA ARG A 71 20.59 -1.22 10.54
C ARG A 71 20.76 -0.34 11.78
N ASP A 72 21.88 0.38 11.87
CA ASP A 72 22.22 1.27 12.98
C ASP A 72 21.55 2.65 12.86
N GLU A 73 21.02 2.96 11.68
CA GLU A 73 20.19 4.14 11.44
C GLU A 73 18.73 3.70 11.50
N PHE A 74 17.92 4.43 12.26
CA PHE A 74 16.46 4.25 12.39
C PHE A 74 15.75 4.59 11.07
N PHE A 75 16.03 3.81 10.04
CA PHE A 75 15.35 3.89 8.76
C PHE A 75 14.15 2.97 8.79
N ASP A 76 13.03 3.58 9.14
CA ASP A 76 11.69 3.01 9.19
C ASP A 76 11.10 2.85 7.79
N TYR A 77 11.91 2.47 6.79
CA TYR A 77 11.41 2.22 5.42
C TYR A 77 11.89 0.91 4.80
N ARG A 78 11.10 0.39 3.86
CA ARG A 78 11.46 -0.71 2.95
C ARG A 78 11.01 -0.35 1.54
N ILE A 79 11.72 -0.82 0.52
CA ILE A 79 11.27 -0.68 -0.87
C ILE A 79 10.88 -2.05 -1.40
N GLY A 80 9.58 -2.26 -1.60
CA GLY A 80 9.07 -3.43 -2.31
C GLY A 80 9.17 -3.21 -3.81
N VAL A 81 9.72 -4.22 -4.51
CA VAL A 81 9.79 -4.24 -5.96
C VAL A 81 8.80 -5.28 -6.46
N PHE A 82 7.78 -4.84 -7.18
CA PHE A 82 6.67 -5.68 -7.63
C PHE A 82 6.68 -5.81 -9.15
N LYS A 83 6.63 -7.04 -9.65
CA LYS A 83 6.37 -7.30 -11.06
C LYS A 83 4.87 -7.52 -11.27
N ILE A 84 4.25 -6.65 -12.05
CA ILE A 84 2.82 -6.71 -12.38
C ILE A 84 2.62 -7.72 -13.50
N ARG A 85 1.83 -8.76 -13.22
CA ARG A 85 1.49 -9.82 -14.18
C ARG A 85 0.15 -9.54 -14.84
N LYS A 86 -0.79 -8.98 -14.08
CA LYS A 86 -2.14 -8.67 -14.55
C LYS A 86 -2.65 -7.38 -13.89
N VAL A 87 -3.37 -6.58 -14.67
CA VAL A 87 -4.13 -5.43 -14.20
C VAL A 87 -5.62 -5.81 -14.17
N PRO A 88 -6.40 -5.34 -13.19
CA PRO A 88 -7.85 -5.56 -13.16
C PRO A 88 -8.54 -5.12 -14.45
N GLU A 89 -9.50 -5.89 -14.93
CA GLU A 89 -10.27 -5.56 -16.14
C GLU A 89 -11.29 -4.43 -15.90
N ASN A 90 -11.72 -4.25 -14.65
CA ASN A 90 -12.71 -3.28 -14.19
C ASN A 90 -12.08 -2.12 -13.39
N LEU A 91 -10.87 -1.70 -13.75
CA LEU A 91 -10.10 -0.69 -12.99
C LEU A 91 -10.89 0.61 -12.76
N ASP A 92 -11.53 1.16 -13.79
CA ASP A 92 -12.30 2.41 -13.69
C ASP A 92 -13.46 2.33 -12.69
N GLU A 93 -14.09 1.16 -12.55
CA GLU A 93 -15.19 0.94 -11.61
C GLU A 93 -14.65 0.87 -10.18
N LEU A 94 -13.58 0.10 -9.97
CA LEU A 94 -12.92 -0.02 -8.66
C LEU A 94 -12.37 1.32 -8.17
N GLU A 95 -11.89 2.18 -9.07
CA GLU A 95 -11.45 3.53 -8.71
C GLU A 95 -12.59 4.40 -8.20
N ARG A 96 -13.76 4.37 -8.87
CA ARG A 96 -14.94 5.11 -8.42
C ARG A 96 -15.45 4.61 -7.08
N GLU A 97 -15.50 3.30 -6.88
CA GLU A 97 -15.91 2.71 -5.59
C GLU A 97 -14.98 3.15 -4.46
N GLU A 98 -13.66 3.14 -4.68
CA GLU A 98 -12.70 3.58 -3.66
C GLU A 98 -12.87 5.08 -3.33
N GLU A 99 -13.07 5.93 -4.33
CA GLU A 99 -13.35 7.36 -4.12
C GLU A 99 -14.64 7.61 -3.33
N GLU A 100 -15.70 6.85 -3.60
CA GLU A 100 -16.96 6.94 -2.86
C GLU A 100 -16.77 6.53 -1.40
N LEU A 101 -16.00 5.46 -1.15
CA LEU A 101 -15.64 5.04 0.20
C LEU A 101 -14.82 6.12 0.93
N GLU A 102 -13.83 6.74 0.29
CA GLU A 102 -13.07 7.85 0.88
C GLU A 102 -13.95 9.01 1.31
N LYS A 103 -14.88 9.41 0.45
CA LYS A 103 -15.85 10.48 0.76
C LYS A 103 -16.71 10.09 1.95
N TYR A 104 -17.22 8.86 1.98
CA TYR A 104 -18.03 8.35 3.09
C TYR A 104 -17.27 8.40 4.42
N PHE A 105 -16.06 7.84 4.49
CA PHE A 105 -15.26 7.84 5.73
C PHE A 105 -14.83 9.25 6.16
N SER A 106 -14.54 10.14 5.20
CA SER A 106 -14.20 11.54 5.51
C SER A 106 -15.37 12.26 6.16
N HIS A 107 -16.58 12.12 5.62
CA HIS A 107 -17.79 12.72 6.20
C HIS A 107 -18.09 12.18 7.60
N GLN A 108 -17.92 10.88 7.84
CA GLN A 108 -18.14 10.30 9.18
C GLN A 108 -17.15 10.83 10.23
N ASN A 109 -15.89 11.04 9.83
CA ASN A 109 -14.88 11.61 10.73
C ASN A 109 -15.17 13.08 11.08
N GLU A 110 -15.66 13.86 10.13
CA GLU A 110 -16.10 15.25 10.37
C GLU A 110 -17.31 15.32 11.31
N GLU A 111 -18.32 14.48 11.10
CA GLU A 111 -19.49 14.39 11.97
C GLU A 111 -19.13 13.92 13.39
N ALA A 112 -18.18 12.99 13.52
CA ALA A 112 -17.68 12.54 14.81
C ALA A 112 -16.89 13.63 15.53
N ALA A 113 -16.03 14.37 14.82
CA ALA A 113 -15.23 15.46 15.38
C ALA A 113 -16.09 16.66 15.85
N GLN A 114 -17.23 16.92 15.20
CA GLN A 114 -18.16 18.00 15.61
C GLN A 114 -19.00 17.65 16.85
N ARG A 115 -18.96 16.41 17.33
CA ARG A 115 -19.68 15.94 18.54
C ARG A 115 -18.80 15.90 19.80
N VAL A 116 -17.55 16.33 19.71
CA VAL A 116 -16.56 16.38 20.82
C VAL A 116 -16.46 17.77 21.40
#